data_AF-A0A961YY57-F1
#
_entry.id   AF-A0A961YY57-F1
#
_cell.length_a   1.000
_cell.length_b   1.000
_cell.length_c   1.000
_cell.angle_alpha   90.00
_cell.angle_beta   90.00
_cell.angle_gamma   90.00
#
_symmetry.space_group_name_H-M   'P 1'
#
loop_
_entity.id
_entity.type
_entity.pdbx_description
1 polymer ?
#
loop_
_entity_poly.entity_id
_entity_poly.type
_entity_poly.pdbx_seq_one_letter_code
_entity_poly.pdbx_strand_id
1 'polypeptide(L)'
;MVGGTQVCLRKVEAAAIFAAMRDHRVDHYCGAPIVHSMLVNAPAALREGIGHRVRAMVAAAAPSAAMIEGMARIGIDLTHVYGLTEVYGPAAVCAKRDSWSEMPLDEQVRLNGRQGVRYALEAGMTVLDPVSMQEVPADGATMGEIMFR
;
A
#
# COMPACT_ATOMS: atom_id res chain seq x y z
N MET A 1 13.14 -0.32 -21.25
CA MET A 1 11.94 -1.14 -20.95
C MET A 1 12.34 -2.12 -19.85
N VAL A 2 11.74 -2.01 -18.66
CA VAL A 2 11.92 -3.02 -17.61
C VAL A 2 10.74 -3.98 -17.73
N GLY A 3 11.00 -5.23 -18.14
CA GLY A 3 9.99 -6.28 -18.16
C GLY A 3 9.96 -7.03 -16.82
N GLY A 4 8.80 -7.58 -16.46
CA GLY A 4 8.64 -8.43 -15.27
C GLY A 4 7.82 -9.67 -15.61
N THR A 5 8.12 -10.79 -14.95
CA THR A 5 7.35 -12.03 -15.09
C THR A 5 6.06 -11.92 -14.27
N GLN A 6 4.92 -12.14 -14.92
CA GLN A 6 3.61 -12.16 -14.27
C GLN A 6 3.25 -13.60 -13.89
N VAL A 7 2.96 -13.82 -12.61
CA VAL A 7 2.49 -15.12 -12.09
C VAL A 7 1.02 -14.98 -11.73
N CYS A 8 0.15 -15.60 -12.54
CA CYS A 8 -1.29 -15.47 -12.39
C CYS A 8 -1.87 -16.65 -11.61
N LEU A 9 -2.59 -16.35 -10.53
CA LEU A 9 -3.33 -17.35 -9.75
C LEU A 9 -4.78 -17.40 -10.21
N ARG A 10 -5.39 -18.60 -10.18
CA ARG A 10 -6.82 -18.75 -10.49
C ARG A 10 -7.74 -18.27 -9.38
N LYS A 11 -7.24 -18.26 -8.13
CA LYS A 11 -7.98 -17.89 -6.93
C LYS A 11 -7.05 -17.17 -5.96
N VAL A 12 -7.63 -16.29 -5.15
CA VAL A 12 -6.92 -15.57 -4.09
C VAL A 12 -6.95 -16.44 -2.83
N GLU A 13 -5.85 -17.17 -2.61
CA GLU A 13 -5.70 -18.09 -1.49
C GLU A 13 -4.29 -17.98 -0.92
N ALA A 14 -4.14 -17.88 0.41
CA ALA A 14 -2.84 -17.64 1.05
C ALA A 14 -1.77 -18.69 0.67
N ALA A 15 -2.15 -19.98 0.67
CA ALA A 15 -1.23 -21.06 0.31
C ALA A 15 -0.71 -20.93 -1.13
N ALA A 16 -1.58 -20.62 -2.08
CA ALA A 16 -1.20 -20.43 -3.49
C ALA A 16 -0.33 -19.18 -3.67
N ILE A 17 -0.62 -18.10 -2.95
CA ILE A 17 0.17 -16.86 -2.98
C ILE A 17 1.58 -17.10 -2.44
N PHE A 18 1.71 -17.70 -1.25
CA PHE A 18 3.03 -17.99 -0.68
C PHE A 18 3.81 -19.02 -1.49
N ALA A 19 3.15 -20.03 -2.07
CA ALA A 19 3.79 -20.96 -3.00
C ALA A 19 4.32 -20.24 -4.24
N ALA A 20 3.54 -19.35 -4.86
CA ALA A 20 4.00 -18.55 -5.98
C ALA A 20 5.18 -17.64 -5.63
N MET A 21 5.16 -17.01 -4.45
CA MET A 21 6.28 -16.23 -3.94
C MET A 21 7.55 -17.06 -3.84
N ARG A 22 7.48 -18.26 -3.28
CA ARG A 22 8.63 -19.17 -3.14
C ARG A 22 9.10 -19.72 -4.48
N ASP A 23 8.21 -20.34 -5.23
CA ASP A 23 8.54 -21.20 -6.38
C ASP A 23 8.93 -20.36 -7.61
N HIS A 24 8.36 -19.15 -7.73
CA HIS A 24 8.63 -18.23 -8.85
C HIS A 24 9.38 -16.97 -8.42
N ARG A 25 9.78 -16.87 -7.15
CA ARG A 25 10.47 -15.69 -6.59
C ARG A 25 9.70 -14.39 -6.81
N VAL A 26 8.36 -14.41 -6.72
CA VAL A 26 7.55 -13.19 -6.82
C VAL A 26 8.01 -12.21 -5.75
N ASP A 27 8.38 -11.01 -6.18
CA ASP A 27 8.94 -9.95 -5.34
C ASP A 27 8.03 -8.72 -5.24
N HIS A 28 6.96 -8.65 -6.05
CA HIS A 28 5.95 -7.60 -6.03
C HIS A 28 4.54 -8.17 -6.20
N TYR A 29 3.58 -7.65 -5.45
CA TYR A 29 2.16 -7.88 -5.72
C TYR A 29 1.31 -6.69 -5.23
N CYS A 30 0.06 -6.65 -5.66
CA CYS A 30 -0.92 -5.65 -5.23
C CYS A 30 -2.17 -6.36 -4.71
N GLY A 31 -2.82 -5.82 -3.69
CA GLY A 31 -4.03 -6.42 -3.15
C GLY A 31 -4.86 -5.45 -2.32
N ALA A 32 -6.14 -5.77 -2.17
CA ALA A 32 -7.02 -5.08 -1.24
C ALA A 32 -6.67 -5.44 0.22
N PRO A 33 -7.05 -4.60 1.20
CA PRO A 33 -6.90 -4.88 2.64
C PRO A 33 -7.21 -6.30 3.08
N ILE A 34 -8.29 -6.89 2.55
CA ILE A 34 -8.71 -8.25 2.92
C ILE A 34 -7.70 -9.33 2.54
N VAL A 35 -7.01 -9.16 1.40
CA VAL A 35 -5.98 -10.10 0.94
C VAL A 35 -4.76 -10.04 1.85
N HIS A 36 -4.33 -8.83 2.22
CA HIS A 36 -3.22 -8.64 3.15
C HIS A 36 -3.54 -9.21 4.54
N SER A 37 -4.73 -8.94 5.08
CA SER A 37 -5.19 -9.54 6.34
C SER A 37 -5.24 -11.07 6.27
N MET A 38 -5.65 -11.65 5.15
CA MET A 38 -5.60 -13.10 4.93
C MET A 38 -4.17 -13.64 5.00
N LEU A 39 -3.19 -12.96 4.41
CA LEU A 39 -1.78 -13.36 4.43
C LEU A 39 -1.17 -13.22 5.84
N VAL A 40 -1.50 -12.14 6.56
CA VAL A 40 -1.07 -11.92 7.95
C VAL A 40 -1.55 -13.05 8.87
N ASN A 41 -2.79 -13.48 8.70
CA ASN A 41 -3.42 -14.51 9.53
C ASN A 41 -3.10 -15.95 9.08
N ALA A 42 -2.34 -16.13 8.00
CA ALA A 42 -2.00 -17.44 7.48
C ALA A 42 -0.96 -18.16 8.37
N PRO A 43 -1.00 -19.51 8.44
CA PRO A 43 -0.01 -20.28 9.17
C PRO A 43 1.43 -19.91 8.80
N ALA A 44 2.30 -19.74 9.80
CA ALA A 44 3.69 -19.35 9.59
C ALA A 44 4.46 -20.31 8.67
N ALA A 45 4.17 -21.61 8.73
CA ALA A 45 4.77 -22.64 7.89
C ALA A 45 4.59 -22.38 6.38
N LEU A 46 3.53 -21.68 5.96
CA LEU A 46 3.33 -21.37 4.54
C LEU A 46 4.39 -20.40 3.99
N ARG A 47 5.00 -19.60 4.88
CA ARG A 47 6.04 -18.61 4.53
C ARG A 47 7.44 -19.22 4.44
N GLU A 48 7.61 -20.48 4.83
CA GLU A 48 8.91 -21.16 4.76
C GLU A 48 9.42 -21.21 3.31
N GLY A 49 10.73 -21.01 3.15
CA GLY A 49 11.40 -20.97 1.85
C GLY A 49 11.34 -19.62 1.12
N ILE A 50 10.65 -18.61 1.65
CA ILE A 50 10.66 -17.24 1.10
C ILE A 50 11.82 -16.46 1.74
N GLY A 51 12.97 -16.46 1.06
CA GLY A 51 14.20 -15.81 1.55
C GLY A 51 14.49 -14.42 0.94
N HIS A 52 13.65 -13.95 0.02
CA HIS A 52 13.82 -12.65 -0.65
C HIS A 52 12.79 -11.63 -0.16
N ARG A 53 13.09 -10.34 -0.40
CA ARG A 53 12.17 -9.25 -0.07
C ARG A 53 10.95 -9.30 -0.99
N VAL A 54 9.78 -9.22 -0.40
CA VAL A 54 8.49 -9.06 -1.10
C VAL A 54 7.94 -7.68 -0.79
N ARG A 55 7.57 -6.93 -1.82
CA ARG A 55 6.93 -5.61 -1.73
C ARG A 55 5.47 -5.72 -2.13
N ALA A 56 4.62 -5.03 -1.40
CA ALA A 56 3.18 -5.08 -1.59
C ALA A 56 2.60 -3.67 -1.73
N MET A 57 1.59 -3.52 -2.59
CA MET A 57 0.73 -2.34 -2.58
C MET A 57 -0.64 -2.66 -1.99
N VAL A 58 -1.14 -1.77 -1.14
CA VAL A 58 -2.52 -1.78 -0.62
C VAL A 58 -3.28 -0.56 -1.10
N ALA A 59 -4.50 -0.78 -1.60
CA ALA A 59 -5.35 0.25 -2.21
C ALA A 59 -6.83 -0.04 -1.96
N ALA A 60 -7.70 0.75 -2.59
CA ALA A 60 -9.17 0.67 -2.57
C ALA A 60 -9.83 1.04 -1.23
N ALA A 61 -9.37 0.50 -0.10
CA ALA A 61 -9.83 0.90 1.22
C ALA A 61 -8.65 1.21 2.14
N ALA A 62 -8.88 2.09 3.11
CA ALA A 62 -7.87 2.47 4.07
C ALA A 62 -7.40 1.23 4.86
N PRO A 63 -6.09 0.93 4.89
CA PRO A 63 -5.55 -0.19 5.65
C PRO A 63 -5.64 0.10 7.15
N SER A 64 -6.01 -0.91 7.95
CA SER A 64 -5.99 -0.78 9.42
C SER A 64 -4.55 -0.83 9.95
N ALA A 65 -4.31 -0.16 11.09
CA ALA A 65 -3.01 -0.18 11.76
C ALA A 65 -2.54 -1.63 12.04
N ALA A 66 -3.44 -2.48 12.52
CA ALA A 66 -3.14 -3.90 12.79
C ALA A 66 -2.71 -4.68 11.54
N MET A 67 -3.29 -4.37 10.37
CA MET A 67 -2.86 -5.00 9.11
C MET A 67 -1.47 -4.51 8.71
N ILE A 68 -1.21 -3.20 8.74
CA ILE A 68 0.11 -2.64 8.40
C ILE A 68 1.20 -3.24 9.30
N GLU A 69 0.93 -3.30 10.61
CA GLU A 69 1.82 -3.91 11.59
C GLU A 69 2.04 -5.40 11.30
N GLY A 70 0.95 -6.13 11.01
CA GLY A 70 1.01 -7.54 10.62
C GLY A 70 1.88 -7.76 9.40
N MET A 71 1.72 -6.94 8.35
CA MET A 71 2.52 -7.01 7.12
C MET A 71 4.01 -6.81 7.42
N ALA A 72 4.35 -5.82 8.26
CA ALA A 72 5.73 -5.59 8.70
C ALA A 72 6.29 -6.81 9.47
N ARG A 73 5.52 -7.38 10.39
CA ARG A 73 5.92 -8.56 11.18
C ARG A 73 6.14 -9.81 10.35
N ILE A 74 5.40 -9.99 9.26
CA ILE A 74 5.59 -11.11 8.34
C ILE A 74 6.67 -10.84 7.28
N GLY A 75 7.35 -9.69 7.33
CA GLY A 75 8.47 -9.34 6.46
C GLY A 75 8.06 -8.85 5.07
N ILE A 76 6.80 -8.43 4.87
CA ILE A 76 6.33 -7.89 3.59
C ILE A 76 6.30 -6.36 3.66
N ASP A 77 6.99 -5.74 2.71
CA ASP A 77 7.15 -4.29 2.62
C ASP A 77 5.94 -3.63 1.96
N LEU A 78 5.02 -3.12 2.77
CA LEU A 78 3.74 -2.55 2.33
C LEU A 78 3.85 -1.07 1.96
N THR A 79 3.29 -0.69 0.81
CA THR A 79 3.09 0.70 0.38
C THR A 79 1.60 0.97 0.22
N HIS A 80 1.08 1.96 0.94
CA HIS A 80 -0.30 2.41 0.77
C HIS A 80 -0.40 3.34 -0.44
N VAL A 81 -1.37 3.08 -1.32
CA VAL A 81 -1.69 3.92 -2.46
C VAL A 81 -3.18 4.23 -2.47
N TYR A 82 -3.53 5.41 -2.99
CA TYR A 82 -4.90 5.85 -3.12
C TYR A 82 -5.19 6.28 -4.55
N GLY A 83 -6.42 6.05 -5.00
CA GLY A 83 -6.89 6.41 -6.31
C GLY A 83 -8.32 5.94 -6.50
N LEU A 84 -8.90 6.37 -7.62
CA LEU A 84 -10.23 5.99 -8.05
C LEU A 84 -10.17 5.45 -9.47
N THR A 85 -11.24 4.78 -9.89
CA THR A 85 -11.39 4.32 -11.28
C THR A 85 -11.34 5.47 -12.27
N GLU A 86 -11.86 6.64 -11.87
CA GLU A 86 -12.04 7.86 -12.64
C GLU A 86 -10.70 8.56 -12.97
N VAL A 87 -9.66 8.28 -12.18
CA VAL A 87 -8.32 8.89 -12.32
C VAL A 87 -7.26 7.88 -12.74
N TYR A 88 -7.66 6.69 -13.19
CA TYR A 88 -6.74 5.62 -13.66
C TYR A 88 -5.58 5.35 -12.69
N GLY A 89 -5.87 5.37 -11.38
CA GLY A 89 -4.87 5.51 -10.31
C GLY A 89 -3.69 4.50 -10.31
N PRO A 90 -2.76 4.64 -9.38
CA PRO A 90 -2.85 5.45 -8.17
C PRO A 90 -2.65 6.95 -8.43
N ALA A 91 -3.43 7.78 -7.73
CA ALA A 91 -3.29 9.24 -7.73
C ALA A 91 -2.43 9.75 -6.55
N ALA A 92 -2.36 8.97 -5.46
CA ALA A 92 -1.48 9.22 -4.33
C ALA A 92 -0.69 7.97 -3.92
N VAL A 93 0.51 8.19 -3.40
CA VAL A 93 1.38 7.16 -2.85
C VAL A 93 1.93 7.59 -1.50
N CYS A 94 1.87 6.71 -0.50
CA CYS A 94 2.54 6.89 0.78
C CYS A 94 4.05 6.71 0.60
N ALA A 95 4.70 7.75 0.10
CA ALA A 95 6.12 7.77 -0.18
C ALA A 95 6.92 7.58 1.12
N LYS A 96 7.61 6.45 1.21
CA LYS A 96 8.46 6.14 2.36
C LYS A 96 9.62 7.13 2.43
N ARG A 97 9.99 7.48 3.67
CA ARG A 97 11.17 8.29 3.96
C ARG A 97 12.12 7.43 4.77
N ASP A 98 13.42 7.51 4.48
CA ASP A 98 14.44 6.69 5.14
C ASP A 98 14.38 6.84 6.67
N SER A 99 14.16 8.06 7.14
CA SER A 99 14.02 8.39 8.56
C SER A 99 12.88 7.66 9.26
N TRP A 100 11.88 7.14 8.54
CA TRP A 100 10.78 6.38 9.15
C TRP A 100 11.25 4.99 9.58
N SER A 101 12.19 4.38 8.85
CA SER A 101 12.66 3.02 9.15
C SER A 101 13.37 2.91 10.50
N GLU A 102 13.86 4.03 11.03
CA GLU A 102 14.54 4.15 12.32
C GLU A 102 13.57 4.44 13.48
N MET A 103 12.30 4.68 13.19
CA MET A 103 11.28 5.01 14.21
C MET A 103 10.72 3.75 14.88
N PRO A 104 10.11 3.88 16.07
CA PRO A 104 9.31 2.82 16.68
C PRO A 104 8.23 2.26 15.74
N LEU A 105 7.91 0.96 15.86
CA LEU A 105 7.01 0.27 14.93
C LEU A 105 5.61 0.89 14.87
N ASP A 106 5.07 1.35 16.00
CA ASP A 106 3.79 2.05 16.08
C ASP A 106 3.80 3.36 15.29
N GLU A 107 4.90 4.11 15.36
CA GLU A 107 5.07 5.33 14.58
C GLU A 107 5.24 5.02 13.08
N GLN A 108 6.00 3.97 12.74
CA GLN A 108 6.06 3.48 11.36
C GLN A 108 4.68 3.13 10.83
N VAL A 109 3.88 2.40 11.60
CA VAL A 109 2.51 2.01 11.23
C VAL A 109 1.64 3.25 11.01
N ARG A 110 1.69 4.23 11.91
CA ARG A 110 0.95 5.49 11.79
C ARG A 110 1.33 6.26 10.53
N LEU A 111 2.62 6.35 10.21
CA LEU A 111 3.14 7.06 9.03
C LEU A 111 2.78 6.34 7.73
N ASN A 112 2.95 5.01 7.68
CA ASN A 112 2.59 4.19 6.52
C ASN A 112 1.08 4.12 6.28
N GLY A 113 0.24 4.43 7.28
CA GLY A 113 -1.22 4.49 7.15
C GLY A 113 -1.75 5.69 6.37
N ARG A 114 -0.95 6.73 6.13
CA ARG A 114 -1.36 7.92 5.38
C ARG A 114 -1.66 7.58 3.91
N GLN A 115 -2.62 8.27 3.29
CA GLN A 115 -2.94 8.14 1.85
C GLN A 115 -1.76 8.56 0.97
N GLY A 116 -0.92 9.46 1.48
CA GLY A 116 0.36 9.82 0.89
C GLY A 116 0.35 11.14 0.14
N VAL A 117 1.32 11.28 -0.76
CA VAL A 117 1.54 12.47 -1.59
C VAL A 117 1.15 12.17 -3.04
N ARG A 118 0.97 13.22 -3.84
CA ARG A 118 0.64 13.10 -5.26
C ARG A 118 1.59 12.14 -5.97
N TYR A 119 1.04 11.17 -6.70
CA TYR A 119 1.80 10.25 -7.53
C TYR A 119 2.51 11.00 -8.66
N ALA A 120 3.70 10.54 -9.05
CA ALA A 120 4.56 11.28 -9.98
C ALA A 120 3.93 11.51 -11.36
N LEU A 121 2.98 10.65 -11.77
CA LEU A 121 2.29 10.77 -13.06
C LEU A 121 0.96 11.53 -12.97
N GLU A 122 0.51 11.90 -11.75
CA GLU A 122 -0.71 12.67 -11.53
C GLU A 122 -0.44 14.16 -11.75
N ALA A 123 -1.20 14.83 -12.62
CA ALA A 123 -0.93 16.22 -13.00
C ALA A 123 -1.28 17.21 -11.87
N GLY A 124 -2.23 16.88 -11.00
CA GLY A 124 -2.61 17.65 -9.82
C GLY A 124 -3.36 16.82 -8.80
N MET A 125 -3.06 17.06 -7.52
CA MET A 125 -3.84 16.54 -6.39
C MET A 125 -3.74 17.55 -5.25
N THR A 126 -4.89 18.07 -4.81
CA THR A 126 -4.98 19.07 -3.73
C THR A 126 -6.23 18.85 -2.89
N VAL A 127 -6.38 19.62 -1.81
CA VAL A 127 -7.57 19.61 -0.96
C VAL A 127 -8.22 20.99 -1.02
N LEU A 128 -9.46 21.06 -1.50
CA LEU A 128 -10.21 22.30 -1.62
C LEU A 128 -11.37 22.34 -0.62
N ASP A 129 -11.73 23.55 -0.19
CA ASP A 129 -13.06 23.77 0.39
C ASP A 129 -14.13 23.64 -0.72
N PRO A 130 -15.14 22.76 -0.56
CA PRO A 130 -16.06 22.41 -1.64
C PRO A 130 -17.05 23.52 -2.01
N VAL A 131 -17.15 24.59 -1.21
CA VAL A 131 -18.05 25.72 -1.47
C VAL A 131 -17.31 26.85 -2.18
N SER A 132 -16.15 27.24 -1.65
CA SER A 132 -15.33 28.34 -2.16
C SER A 132 -14.36 27.94 -3.27
N MET A 133 -14.09 26.64 -3.42
CA MET A 133 -13.11 26.07 -4.35
C MET A 133 -11.69 26.64 -4.18
N GLN A 134 -11.35 27.10 -2.97
CA GLN A 134 -10.01 27.54 -2.60
C GLN A 134 -9.26 26.42 -1.87
N GLU A 135 -7.94 26.40 -2.00
CA GLU A 135 -7.09 25.44 -1.28
C GLU A 135 -7.17 25.64 0.23
N VAL A 136 -7.30 24.54 0.97
CA VAL A 136 -7.20 24.58 2.44
C VAL A 136 -5.74 24.70 2.88
N PRO A 137 -5.44 25.27 4.06
CA PRO A 137 -4.09 25.27 4.61
C PRO A 137 -3.52 23.86 4.78
N ALA A 138 -2.24 23.68 4.47
CA ALA A 138 -1.52 22.41 4.63
C ALA A 138 -1.10 22.14 6.10
N ASP A 139 -2.07 22.19 7.02
CA ASP A 139 -1.86 22.05 8.47
C ASP A 139 -2.13 20.62 9.00
N GLY A 140 -2.69 19.74 8.18
CA GLY A 140 -3.05 18.38 8.55
C GLY A 140 -4.27 18.26 9.47
N ALA A 141 -5.04 19.33 9.65
CA ALA A 141 -6.22 19.40 10.50
C ALA A 141 -7.44 19.98 9.78
N THR A 142 -7.25 20.96 8.89
CA THR A 142 -8.32 21.58 8.12
C THR A 142 -8.87 20.57 7.10
N MET A 143 -10.17 20.31 7.19
CA MET A 143 -10.87 19.37 6.30
C MET A 143 -11.31 20.04 5.00
N GLY A 144 -11.28 19.27 3.92
CA GLY A 144 -11.80 19.65 2.60
C GLY A 144 -12.02 18.41 1.73
N GLU A 145 -12.28 18.63 0.45
CA GLU A 145 -12.47 17.58 -0.55
C GLU A 145 -11.22 17.41 -1.41
N ILE A 146 -10.87 16.16 -1.72
CA ILE A 146 -9.73 15.85 -2.59
C ILE A 146 -10.08 16.10 -4.05
N MET A 147 -9.23 16.86 -4.74
CA MET A 147 -9.45 17.28 -6.12
C MET A 147 -8.25 16.88 -6.97
N PHE A 148 -8.52 16.38 -8.19
CA PHE A 148 -7.52 15.90 -9.14
C PHE A 148 -7.50 16.74 -10.42
N ARG A 149 -6.39 16.71 -11.16
CA ARG A 149 -6.23 17.35 -12.47
C ARG A 149 -5.30 16.54 -13.36
#